data_AF-A0A6P8I5S2-F1
#
_entry.id   AF-A0A6P8I5S2-F1
#
_cell.length_a   1.000
_cell.length_b   1.000
_cell.length_c   1.000
_cell.angle_alpha   90.00
_cell.angle_beta   90.00
_cell.angle_gamma   90.00
#
_symmetry.space_group_name_H-M   'P 1'
#
loop_
_entity.id
_entity.type
_entity.pdbx_description
1 polymer ?
#
loop_
_entity_poly.entity_id
_entity_poly.type
_entity_poly.pdbx_seq_one_letter_code
_entity_poly.pdbx_strand_id
1 'polypeptide(L)'
;MGNTNYRPFDLGSCAELSNGCTGDGYTSRWYHISNGEHFCNACFDHMYRSHKDGYEAYAKWKFEWGGYCQREASTKTYVAETVMAYWVKCKKCGKWRSLPRTEGDLTPDLAKEWSCKSFTTSKKAKAKGPHPCDLPEDERVSGASTPGWLLSLFEPPLLKNSPATQYLKTYFPDGVGLSPVLNDDKEKIETNTNGSCSTGYLQPFYNPDIGESAFTFRPDTMEQEEEAYFPHFASTREASIIYLTLRNLILALWASGCKECLTKDKVADNIITRGLVRIPLIQEAENILRYLSIKGIVNHGIIDNIESSLSDQKLSVIVIGAGASGLSAARHLSKFGVKVTVLEARNRIGGRVSDDLSLGCCVGKGAQILTGCINNPISVLCEQLGLSMKHISGHCDLLDNKGQAADISVDKKVEFHFNSILDAIAEWRKGKTEDMPLEDRIQEMHKIFLEETQIEFSE
;
A
#
# COMPACT_ATOMS: atom_id res chain seq x y z
N MET A 1 34.04 -22.56 -16.17
CA MET A 1 35.49 -22.41 -15.93
C MET A 1 35.81 -20.93 -15.94
N GLY A 2 36.43 -20.45 -14.87
CA GLY A 2 36.65 -19.02 -14.60
C GLY A 2 36.84 -18.83 -13.10
N ASN A 3 37.89 -19.46 -12.56
CA ASN A 3 38.39 -19.22 -11.21
C ASN A 3 38.88 -17.77 -11.17
N THR A 4 38.08 -16.87 -10.62
CA THR A 4 38.56 -15.56 -10.19
C THR A 4 38.57 -15.53 -8.67
N ASN A 5 39.75 -15.79 -8.12
CA ASN A 5 40.15 -15.31 -6.80
C ASN A 5 40.14 -13.77 -6.85
N TYR A 6 38.97 -13.16 -6.77
CA TYR A 6 38.82 -11.73 -6.53
C TYR A 6 38.56 -11.56 -5.04
N ARG A 7 39.46 -10.87 -4.33
CA ARG A 7 39.08 -10.18 -3.09
C ARG A 7 38.27 -8.96 -3.54
N PRO A 8 36.94 -8.92 -3.33
CA PRO A 8 36.24 -7.65 -3.43
C PRO A 8 36.75 -6.79 -2.28
N PHE A 9 37.22 -5.60 -2.59
CA PHE A 9 37.46 -4.57 -1.58
C PHE A 9 36.15 -4.41 -0.75
N ASP A 10 36.29 -4.38 0.58
CA ASP A 10 35.20 -4.20 1.57
C ASP A 10 34.15 -5.32 1.72
N LEU A 11 34.59 -6.54 2.02
CA LEU A 11 33.69 -7.59 2.52
C LEU A 11 33.24 -7.28 3.96
N GLY A 12 32.09 -6.62 4.07
CA GLY A 12 31.39 -6.38 5.33
C GLY A 12 31.10 -7.65 6.15
N SER A 13 30.90 -7.46 7.46
CA SER A 13 30.72 -8.47 8.51
C SER A 13 29.94 -9.73 8.08
N CYS A 14 30.55 -10.92 8.24
CA CYS A 14 29.86 -12.19 8.10
C CYS A 14 28.69 -12.32 9.11
N ALA A 15 27.66 -13.10 8.76
CA ALA A 15 26.47 -13.31 9.60
C ALA A 15 26.72 -13.93 10.99
N GLU A 16 27.94 -14.43 11.26
CA GLU A 16 28.38 -15.00 12.54
C GLU A 16 27.48 -16.14 13.08
N LEU A 17 26.95 -16.97 12.19
CA LEU A 17 26.05 -18.08 12.55
C LEU A 17 26.74 -19.31 13.13
N SER A 18 28.02 -19.49 12.85
CA SER A 18 28.76 -20.71 13.16
C SER A 18 29.94 -20.40 14.08
N ASN A 19 30.27 -21.33 14.99
CA ASN A 19 31.53 -21.29 15.73
C ASN A 19 32.76 -21.36 14.81
N GLY A 20 32.59 -21.86 13.58
CA GLY A 20 33.60 -21.84 12.52
C GLY A 20 33.50 -20.62 11.59
N CYS A 21 32.76 -19.57 11.96
CA CYS A 21 32.66 -18.35 11.19
C CYS A 21 34.04 -17.72 11.01
N THR A 22 34.35 -17.30 9.78
CA THR A 22 35.66 -16.75 9.42
C THR A 22 35.75 -15.25 9.67
N GLY A 23 34.66 -14.60 10.10
CA GLY A 23 34.63 -13.14 10.28
C GLY A 23 34.93 -12.43 8.96
N ASP A 24 35.96 -11.60 8.94
CA ASP A 24 36.57 -10.95 7.78
C ASP A 24 37.71 -11.77 7.12
N GLY A 25 38.02 -12.94 7.69
CA GLY A 25 39.05 -13.85 7.23
C GLY A 25 38.69 -14.65 5.97
N TYR A 26 39.60 -15.53 5.56
CA TYR A 26 39.45 -16.35 4.36
C TYR A 26 38.35 -17.40 4.49
N THR A 27 37.58 -17.60 3.42
CA THR A 27 36.61 -18.69 3.25
C THR A 27 36.68 -19.20 1.82
N SER A 28 36.34 -20.48 1.61
CA SER A 28 36.32 -21.10 0.27
C SER A 28 35.34 -20.42 -0.69
N ARG A 29 34.23 -19.89 -0.16
CA ARG A 29 33.22 -19.14 -0.90
C ARG A 29 32.58 -18.08 -0.03
N TRP A 30 32.30 -16.94 -0.65
CA TRP A 30 31.42 -15.89 -0.12
C TRP A 30 30.06 -15.96 -0.79
N TYR A 31 29.01 -15.92 0.01
CA TYR A 31 27.63 -15.89 -0.45
C TYR A 31 27.09 -14.47 -0.33
N HIS A 32 26.83 -13.86 -1.48
CA HIS A 32 26.35 -12.50 -1.61
C HIS A 32 24.85 -12.37 -1.30
N ILE A 33 24.50 -11.37 -0.49
CA ILE A 33 23.13 -10.92 -0.20
C ILE A 33 22.89 -9.51 -0.78
N SER A 34 23.79 -8.58 -0.47
CA SER A 34 23.77 -7.19 -0.95
C SER A 34 25.19 -6.61 -0.97
N ASN A 35 25.38 -5.45 -1.58
CA ASN A 35 26.62 -4.71 -1.44
C ASN A 35 26.82 -4.26 0.02
N GLY A 36 27.71 -4.96 0.75
CA GLY A 36 27.99 -4.73 2.17
C GLY A 36 27.55 -5.88 3.10
N GLU A 37 26.85 -6.89 2.56
CA GLU A 37 26.36 -8.04 3.34
C GLU A 37 26.64 -9.36 2.62
N HIS A 38 27.45 -10.19 3.29
CA HIS A 38 27.87 -11.51 2.81
C HIS A 38 27.88 -12.51 3.97
N PHE A 39 27.85 -13.79 3.66
CA PHE A 39 28.14 -14.84 4.64
C PHE A 39 29.11 -15.88 4.09
N CYS A 40 29.93 -16.43 4.98
CA CYS A 40 31.00 -17.35 4.62
C CYS A 40 30.50 -18.79 4.45
N ASN A 41 31.32 -19.64 3.83
CA ASN A 41 30.98 -21.04 3.58
C ASN A 41 30.77 -21.85 4.86
N ALA A 42 31.48 -21.54 5.94
CA ALA A 42 31.26 -22.21 7.23
C ALA A 42 29.86 -21.91 7.81
N CYS A 43 29.34 -20.70 7.61
CA CYS A 43 27.97 -20.36 7.97
C CYS A 43 26.95 -21.02 7.03
N PHE A 44 27.25 -21.09 5.72
CA PHE A 44 26.45 -21.85 4.78
C PHE A 44 26.32 -23.32 5.20
N ASP A 45 27.44 -24.00 5.47
CA ASP A 45 27.45 -25.42 5.86
C ASP A 45 26.72 -25.64 7.19
N HIS A 46 26.80 -24.69 8.14
CA HIS A 46 26.09 -24.77 9.42
C HIS A 46 24.57 -24.91 9.26
N MET A 47 23.98 -24.25 8.26
CA MET A 47 22.55 -24.32 7.96
C MET A 47 22.20 -25.42 6.96
N TYR A 48 23.08 -25.67 5.98
CA TYR A 48 22.78 -26.54 4.84
C TYR A 48 23.05 -28.02 5.09
N ARG A 49 24.02 -28.36 5.94
CA ARG A 49 24.43 -29.75 6.17
C ARG A 49 23.62 -30.37 7.29
N SER A 50 22.98 -31.51 7.02
CA SER A 50 22.08 -32.21 7.96
C SER A 50 22.69 -32.61 9.31
N HIS A 51 24.02 -32.70 9.40
CA HIS A 51 24.74 -33.05 10.62
C HIS A 51 25.23 -31.84 11.43
N LYS A 52 24.84 -30.61 11.06
CA LYS A 52 25.20 -29.38 11.75
C LYS A 52 24.01 -28.83 12.54
N ASP A 53 24.31 -28.19 13.66
CA ASP A 53 23.31 -27.73 14.64
C ASP A 53 22.27 -26.76 14.05
N GLY A 54 22.61 -25.99 13.02
CA GLY A 54 21.70 -25.03 12.39
C GLY A 54 20.71 -25.63 11.38
N TYR A 55 20.89 -26.91 11.02
CA TYR A 55 20.08 -27.53 9.96
C TYR A 55 18.60 -27.68 10.35
N GLU A 56 18.31 -28.04 11.59
CA GLU A 56 16.93 -28.25 12.04
C GLU A 56 16.10 -26.96 11.95
N ALA A 57 16.66 -25.83 12.38
CA ALA A 57 16.02 -24.52 12.28
C ALA A 57 15.79 -24.10 10.82
N TYR A 58 16.79 -24.31 9.96
CA TYR A 58 16.65 -24.04 8.52
C TYR A 58 15.62 -24.95 7.86
N ALA A 59 15.61 -26.24 8.18
CA ALA A 59 14.67 -27.22 7.64
C ALA A 59 13.23 -26.92 8.05
N LYS A 60 12.98 -26.55 9.33
CA LYS A 60 11.67 -26.08 9.81
C LYS A 60 11.22 -24.86 9.02
N TRP A 61 12.05 -23.82 8.94
CA TRP A 61 11.73 -22.60 8.18
C TRP A 61 11.45 -22.90 6.71
N LYS A 62 12.28 -23.75 6.08
CA LYS A 62 12.14 -24.13 4.67
C LYS A 62 10.81 -24.82 4.40
N PHE A 63 10.38 -25.71 5.29
CA PHE A 63 9.10 -26.39 5.19
C PHE A 63 7.94 -25.41 5.28
N GLU A 64 7.97 -24.50 6.26
CA GLU A 64 6.91 -23.49 6.42
C GLU A 64 6.88 -22.52 5.23
N TRP A 65 8.03 -22.04 4.77
CA TRP A 65 8.13 -21.17 3.59
C TRP A 65 7.46 -21.79 2.36
N GLY A 66 7.72 -23.07 2.09
CA GLY A 66 7.13 -23.78 0.96
C GLY A 66 5.60 -23.92 1.03
N GLY A 67 5.00 -23.76 2.21
CA GLY A 67 3.54 -23.76 2.38
C GLY A 67 2.86 -22.41 2.14
N TYR A 68 3.62 -21.30 2.18
CA TYR A 68 3.05 -19.95 2.12
C TYR A 68 3.56 -19.09 0.96
N CYS A 69 4.73 -19.41 0.39
CA CYS A 69 5.40 -18.56 -0.59
C CYS A 69 5.55 -19.24 -1.95
N GLN A 70 5.64 -18.42 -3.01
CA GLN A 70 5.91 -18.92 -4.37
C GLN A 70 7.39 -19.10 -4.66
N ARG A 71 8.26 -18.24 -4.12
CA ARG A 71 9.70 -18.31 -4.35
C ARG A 71 10.31 -19.53 -3.69
N GLU A 72 11.32 -20.13 -4.34
CA GLU A 72 12.03 -21.26 -3.78
C GLU A 72 12.78 -20.89 -2.50
N ALA A 73 12.62 -21.69 -1.45
CA ALA A 73 13.35 -21.52 -0.21
C ALA A 73 14.86 -21.81 -0.42
N SER A 74 15.68 -20.80 -0.18
CA SER A 74 17.14 -20.89 -0.27
C SER A 74 17.84 -20.51 1.05
N THR A 75 19.09 -20.92 1.22
CA THR A 75 19.90 -20.50 2.39
C THR A 75 20.14 -19.00 2.40
N LYS A 76 20.20 -18.34 1.23
CA LYS A 76 20.31 -16.89 1.14
C LYS A 76 19.05 -16.20 1.63
N THR A 77 17.89 -16.67 1.18
CA THR A 77 16.58 -16.17 1.61
C THR A 77 16.39 -16.36 3.12
N TYR A 78 16.78 -17.53 3.67
CA TYR A 78 16.78 -17.74 5.12
C TYR A 78 17.67 -16.74 5.86
N VAL A 79 18.89 -16.50 5.36
CA VAL A 79 19.81 -15.53 5.97
C VAL A 79 19.24 -14.12 5.94
N ALA A 80 18.69 -13.69 4.81
CA ALA A 80 18.04 -12.39 4.68
C ALA A 80 16.83 -12.26 5.62
N GLU A 81 16.00 -13.28 5.72
CA GLU A 81 14.73 -13.23 6.47
C GLU A 81 14.88 -13.43 7.98
N THR A 82 15.88 -14.17 8.44
CA THR A 82 15.95 -14.63 9.84
C THR A 82 17.24 -14.24 10.56
N VAL A 83 18.35 -14.07 9.83
CA VAL A 83 19.68 -13.99 10.43
C VAL A 83 20.22 -12.57 10.46
N MET A 84 20.05 -11.83 9.36
CA MET A 84 20.59 -10.49 9.20
C MET A 84 20.12 -9.56 10.32
N ALA A 85 21.00 -8.64 10.72
CA ALA A 85 20.64 -7.66 11.73
C ALA A 85 19.62 -6.66 11.16
N TYR A 86 18.73 -6.16 12.01
CA TYR A 86 17.97 -4.97 11.65
C TYR A 86 18.87 -3.74 11.67
N TRP A 87 18.55 -2.75 10.85
CA TRP A 87 19.21 -1.45 10.88
C TRP A 87 18.24 -0.37 11.32
N VAL A 88 18.65 0.46 12.28
CA VAL A 88 17.80 1.50 12.88
C VAL A 88 18.55 2.83 12.96
N LYS A 89 17.82 3.93 12.74
CA LYS A 89 18.36 5.29 12.80
C LYS A 89 18.18 5.85 14.21
N CYS A 90 19.26 6.30 14.84
CA CYS A 90 19.20 6.92 16.15
C CYS A 90 18.46 8.26 16.08
N LYS A 91 17.38 8.42 16.84
CA LYS A 91 16.59 9.66 16.89
C LYS A 91 17.33 10.83 17.57
N LYS A 92 18.45 10.56 18.26
CA LYS A 92 19.29 11.61 18.90
C LYS A 92 20.40 12.17 18.00
N CYS A 93 21.15 11.30 17.32
CA CYS A 93 22.30 11.73 16.52
C CYS A 93 22.13 11.55 15.01
N GLY A 94 21.02 10.95 14.56
CA GLY A 94 20.73 10.73 13.15
C GLY A 94 21.53 9.61 12.49
N LYS A 95 22.49 8.98 13.18
CA LYS A 95 23.30 7.89 12.64
C LYS A 95 22.55 6.55 12.64
N TRP A 96 22.77 5.76 11.61
CA TRP A 96 22.34 4.38 11.47
C TRP A 96 23.22 3.43 12.27
N ARG A 97 22.57 2.42 12.83
CA ARG A 97 23.18 1.39 13.66
C ARG A 97 22.57 0.04 13.33
N SER A 98 23.41 -0.99 13.29
CA SER A 98 22.95 -2.37 13.37
C SER A 98 22.33 -2.58 14.76
N LEU A 99 21.08 -3.00 14.80
CA LEU A 99 20.32 -3.21 16.03
C LEU A 99 20.95 -4.39 16.80
N PRO A 100 21.36 -4.20 18.06
CA PRO A 100 21.88 -5.29 18.87
C PRO A 100 20.86 -6.41 19.03
N ARG A 101 21.28 -7.67 18.92
CA ARG A 101 20.39 -8.84 19.11
C ARG A 101 19.69 -8.85 20.48
N THR A 102 20.24 -8.17 21.49
CA THR A 102 19.65 -8.03 22.82
C THR A 102 18.37 -7.19 22.85
N GLU A 103 18.15 -6.35 21.84
CA GLU A 103 16.92 -5.54 21.70
C GLU A 103 15.76 -6.35 21.10
N GLY A 104 16.03 -7.58 20.63
CA GLY A 104 15.04 -8.40 19.92
C GLY A 104 14.81 -7.94 18.49
N ASP A 105 13.59 -8.17 17.99
CA ASP A 105 13.19 -7.80 16.64
C ASP A 105 12.77 -6.32 16.56
N LEU A 106 13.09 -5.69 15.43
CA LEU A 106 12.68 -4.31 15.19
C LEU A 106 11.14 -4.24 15.08
N THR A 107 10.52 -3.36 15.86
CA THR A 107 9.11 -3.02 15.78
C THR A 107 8.94 -1.55 15.40
N PRO A 108 7.74 -1.13 14.94
CA PRO A 108 7.47 0.29 14.68
C PRO A 108 7.71 1.21 15.89
N ASP A 109 7.27 0.79 17.08
CA ASP A 109 7.49 1.55 18.31
C ASP A 109 8.97 1.68 18.65
N LEU A 110 9.74 0.60 18.48
CA LEU A 110 11.18 0.64 18.67
C LEU A 110 11.83 1.58 17.65
N ALA A 111 11.49 1.46 16.36
CA ALA A 111 12.02 2.32 15.30
C ALA A 111 11.75 3.80 15.55
N LYS A 112 10.58 4.13 16.11
CA LYS A 112 10.14 5.50 16.42
C LYS A 112 10.95 6.17 17.52
N GLU A 113 11.40 5.41 18.53
CA GLU A 113 12.00 5.99 19.75
C GLU A 113 13.48 5.62 19.95
N TRP A 114 14.02 4.70 19.15
CA TRP A 114 15.35 4.13 19.39
C TRP A 114 16.46 5.20 19.39
N SER A 115 17.39 5.04 20.34
CA SER A 115 18.59 5.87 20.45
C SER A 115 19.79 5.04 20.90
N CYS A 116 21.00 5.49 20.59
CA CYS A 116 22.23 4.74 20.86
C CYS A 116 22.53 4.49 22.36
N LYS A 117 21.66 4.84 23.32
CA LYS A 117 21.95 4.71 24.77
C LYS A 117 22.36 3.28 25.18
N SER A 118 21.75 2.27 24.57
CA SER A 118 22.02 0.84 24.79
C SER A 118 23.05 0.24 23.82
N PHE A 119 23.57 1.04 22.88
CA PHE A 119 24.45 0.54 21.83
C PHE A 119 25.88 0.38 22.33
N THR A 120 26.42 -0.84 22.23
CA THR A 120 27.82 -1.15 22.56
C THR A 120 28.51 -1.87 21.41
N THR A 121 29.70 -1.43 21.01
CA THR A 121 30.49 -2.06 19.93
C THR A 121 31.31 -3.26 20.39
N SER A 122 31.39 -3.55 21.69
CA SER A 122 32.24 -4.63 22.23
C SER A 122 31.51 -5.51 23.24
N LYS A 123 31.79 -6.82 23.20
CA LYS A 123 31.33 -7.82 24.20
C LYS A 123 31.93 -7.61 25.61
N LYS A 124 32.73 -6.55 25.83
CA LYS A 124 33.30 -6.17 27.13
C LYS A 124 33.04 -4.67 27.36
N ALA A 125 31.91 -4.35 27.98
CA ALA A 125 31.59 -3.01 28.41
C ALA A 125 32.67 -2.48 29.38
N LYS A 126 33.56 -1.60 28.91
CA LYS A 126 34.35 -0.75 29.80
C LYS A 126 33.58 0.55 30.02
N ALA A 127 33.31 0.87 31.28
CA ALA A 127 32.56 2.05 31.72
C ALA A 127 33.21 3.43 31.40
N LYS A 128 34.24 3.48 30.54
CA LYS A 128 34.97 4.69 30.13
C LYS A 128 35.10 4.85 28.60
N GLY A 129 34.19 4.26 27.84
CA GLY A 129 34.12 4.47 26.38
C GLY A 129 33.46 5.81 26.01
N PRO A 130 33.70 6.33 24.80
CA PRO A 130 32.97 7.50 24.28
C PRO A 130 31.46 7.20 24.22
N HIS A 131 30.64 8.24 24.28
CA HIS A 131 29.19 8.05 24.22
C HIS A 131 28.82 7.41 22.87
N PRO A 132 27.88 6.43 22.82
CA PRO A 132 27.60 5.67 21.59
C PRO A 132 27.17 6.51 20.37
N CYS A 133 26.64 7.71 20.58
CA CYS A 133 26.35 8.66 19.49
C CYS A 133 27.62 9.25 18.85
N ASP A 134 28.74 9.29 19.56
CA ASP A 134 29.99 9.89 19.10
C ASP A 134 30.78 8.91 18.23
N LEU A 135 30.49 7.62 18.35
CA LEU A 135 31.07 6.58 17.49
C LEU A 135 30.77 6.87 16.01
N PRO A 136 31.71 6.59 15.09
CA PRO A 136 31.49 6.78 13.65
C PRO A 136 30.29 5.94 13.18
N GLU A 137 29.66 6.39 12.09
CA GLU A 137 28.69 5.57 11.38
C GLU A 137 29.39 4.45 10.63
N ASP A 138 28.73 3.30 10.49
CA ASP A 138 29.28 2.19 9.70
C ASP A 138 29.38 2.63 8.23
N GLU A 139 30.55 2.49 7.62
CA GLU A 139 30.82 3.00 6.27
C GLU A 139 29.87 2.40 5.22
N ARG A 140 29.35 1.19 5.47
CA ARG A 140 28.37 0.54 4.58
C ARG A 140 27.06 1.29 4.46
N VAL A 141 26.70 2.12 5.45
CA VAL A 141 25.49 2.97 5.42
C VAL A 141 25.58 3.97 4.27
N SER A 142 26.76 4.56 4.07
CA SER A 142 27.00 5.49 2.97
C SER A 142 26.88 4.78 1.61
N GLY A 143 27.42 3.56 1.51
CA GLY A 143 27.27 2.71 0.33
C GLY A 143 25.81 2.34 0.02
N ALA A 144 25.05 1.97 1.04
CA ALA A 144 23.63 1.60 0.91
C ALA A 144 22.73 2.76 0.43
N SER A 145 23.18 4.00 0.59
CA SER A 145 22.47 5.20 0.14
C SER A 145 22.84 5.62 -1.29
N THR A 146 23.71 4.88 -1.98
CA THR A 146 24.11 5.21 -3.36
C THR A 146 23.04 4.80 -4.37
N PRO A 147 22.82 5.60 -5.44
CA PRO A 147 21.88 5.25 -6.50
C PRO A 147 22.21 3.88 -7.12
N GLY A 148 21.19 3.06 -7.32
CA GLY A 148 21.35 1.73 -7.90
C GLY A 148 21.81 0.65 -6.92
N TRP A 149 22.06 0.96 -5.64
CA TRP A 149 22.43 -0.06 -4.63
C TRP A 149 21.39 -1.18 -4.52
N LEU A 150 20.10 -0.88 -4.68
CA LEU A 150 19.02 -1.88 -4.68
C LEU A 150 19.18 -2.95 -5.78
N LEU A 151 19.87 -2.64 -6.88
CA LEU A 151 20.17 -3.61 -7.95
C LEU A 151 21.23 -4.64 -7.52
N SER A 152 21.96 -4.39 -6.42
CA SER A 152 22.89 -5.36 -5.85
C SER A 152 22.20 -6.44 -5.02
N LEU A 153 20.91 -6.28 -4.72
CA LEU A 153 20.20 -7.27 -3.93
C LEU A 153 20.12 -8.60 -4.67
N PHE A 154 20.43 -9.68 -3.97
CA PHE A 154 20.20 -11.03 -4.49
C PHE A 154 18.70 -11.29 -4.74
N GLU A 155 17.83 -10.79 -3.87
CA GLU A 155 16.37 -10.91 -3.97
C GLU A 155 15.67 -9.65 -3.42
N PRO A 156 14.43 -9.38 -3.86
CA PRO A 156 13.61 -8.32 -3.28
C PRO A 156 13.38 -8.51 -1.78
N PRO A 157 13.45 -7.42 -0.99
CA PRO A 157 13.21 -7.45 0.45
C PRO A 157 11.73 -7.70 0.73
N LEU A 158 11.46 -8.38 1.85
CA LEU A 158 10.11 -8.58 2.34
C LEU A 158 9.87 -7.80 3.63
N LEU A 159 8.69 -7.20 3.73
CA LEU A 159 8.27 -6.51 4.96
C LEU A 159 7.65 -7.50 5.95
N LYS A 160 8.13 -7.43 7.18
CA LYS A 160 7.62 -8.20 8.31
C LYS A 160 6.53 -7.41 9.00
N ASN A 161 5.44 -8.10 9.38
CA ASN A 161 4.33 -7.50 10.14
C ASN A 161 3.75 -6.22 9.51
N SER A 162 3.73 -6.14 8.17
CA SER A 162 3.17 -4.99 7.47
C SER A 162 1.67 -4.86 7.75
N PRO A 163 1.13 -3.64 7.94
CA PRO A 163 -0.32 -3.42 8.02
C PRO A 163 -1.05 -3.83 6.72
N ALA A 164 -0.34 -3.98 5.59
CA ALA A 164 -0.92 -4.47 4.35
C ALA A 164 -1.38 -5.93 4.43
N THR A 165 -0.83 -6.73 5.35
CA THR A 165 -1.16 -8.16 5.51
C THR A 165 -2.66 -8.40 5.72
N GLN A 166 -3.36 -7.48 6.38
CA GLN A 166 -4.80 -7.63 6.62
C GLN A 166 -5.65 -7.59 5.34
N TYR A 167 -5.16 -6.89 4.31
CA TYR A 167 -5.86 -6.70 3.04
C TYR A 167 -5.44 -7.72 1.97
N LEU A 168 -4.24 -8.30 2.09
CA LEU A 168 -3.61 -9.10 1.03
C LEU A 168 -3.60 -10.60 1.31
N LYS A 169 -4.56 -11.09 2.11
CA LYS A 169 -4.64 -12.51 2.52
C LYS A 169 -4.90 -13.48 1.36
N THR A 170 -5.49 -13.00 0.26
CA THR A 170 -5.76 -13.79 -0.94
C THR A 170 -4.54 -13.90 -1.88
N TYR A 171 -3.45 -13.22 -1.55
CA TYR A 171 -2.21 -13.23 -2.32
C TYR A 171 -1.12 -14.02 -1.60
N PHE A 172 -0.19 -14.59 -2.37
CA PHE A 172 1.05 -15.10 -1.81
C PHE A 172 1.88 -13.94 -1.26
N PRO A 173 2.27 -13.94 0.03
CA PRO A 173 2.94 -12.81 0.68
C PRO A 173 4.16 -12.30 -0.08
N ASP A 174 5.00 -13.22 -0.56
CA ASP A 174 6.25 -12.88 -1.23
C ASP A 174 6.05 -12.30 -2.64
N GLY A 175 4.91 -12.55 -3.27
CA GLY A 175 4.52 -11.93 -4.53
C GLY A 175 4.09 -10.46 -4.40
N VAL A 176 3.72 -10.04 -3.18
CA VAL A 176 3.25 -8.67 -2.86
C VAL A 176 4.17 -7.94 -1.89
N GLY A 177 5.39 -8.45 -1.68
CA GLY A 177 6.42 -7.78 -0.87
C GLY A 177 6.36 -8.05 0.64
N LEU A 178 5.63 -9.08 1.07
CA LEU A 178 5.40 -9.41 2.47
C LEU A 178 6.13 -10.69 2.89
N SER A 179 6.68 -10.66 4.09
CA SER A 179 7.19 -11.85 4.76
C SER A 179 6.00 -12.69 5.23
N PRO A 180 5.98 -14.02 5.00
CA PRO A 180 4.89 -14.85 5.46
C PRO A 180 4.80 -14.81 7.00
N VAL A 181 3.58 -14.76 7.53
CA VAL A 181 3.34 -14.88 8.97
C VAL A 181 3.45 -16.36 9.34
N LEU A 182 4.60 -16.74 9.88
CA LEU A 182 4.86 -18.10 10.34
C LEU A 182 4.16 -18.36 11.68
N ASN A 183 3.98 -19.63 12.05
CA ASN A 183 3.12 -19.99 13.19
C ASN A 183 3.55 -19.34 14.53
N ASP A 184 4.85 -19.13 14.75
CA ASP A 184 5.38 -18.47 15.96
C ASP A 184 5.02 -16.97 16.04
N ASP A 185 4.58 -16.36 14.94
CA ASP A 185 4.17 -14.94 14.85
C ASP A 185 2.64 -14.75 14.89
N LYS A 186 1.84 -15.79 14.63
CA LYS A 186 0.37 -15.73 14.67
C LYS A 186 -0.16 -15.40 16.06
N GLU A 187 0.39 -16.03 17.10
CA GLU A 187 0.00 -15.77 18.51
C GLU A 187 0.31 -14.32 18.96
N LYS A 188 1.34 -13.68 18.37
CA LYS A 188 1.72 -12.30 18.72
C LYS A 188 0.83 -11.27 18.05
N ILE A 189 0.37 -11.52 16.82
CA ILE A 189 -0.42 -10.57 16.03
C ILE A 189 -1.87 -10.43 16.54
N GLU A 190 -2.47 -11.51 17.04
CA GLU A 190 -3.86 -11.50 17.56
C GLU A 190 -4.06 -10.58 18.78
N THR A 191 -2.99 -10.23 19.50
CA THR A 191 -3.08 -9.34 20.68
C THR A 191 -3.09 -7.83 20.34
N ASN A 192 -2.71 -7.44 19.11
CA ASN A 192 -2.49 -6.04 18.72
C ASN A 192 -3.55 -5.44 17.78
N THR A 193 -4.59 -6.19 17.40
CA THR A 193 -5.58 -5.77 16.39
C THR A 193 -6.71 -4.87 16.91
N ASN A 194 -6.69 -4.47 18.19
CA ASN A 194 -7.73 -3.65 18.82
C ASN A 194 -7.75 -2.16 18.37
N GLY A 195 -6.93 -1.76 17.39
CA GLY A 195 -6.77 -0.38 16.94
C GLY A 195 -7.12 -0.10 15.47
N SER A 196 -7.86 -0.98 14.79
CA SER A 196 -8.21 -0.75 13.38
C SER A 196 -9.27 0.34 13.23
N CYS A 197 -8.91 1.47 12.60
CA CYS A 197 -9.86 2.33 11.94
C CYS A 197 -10.23 1.68 10.60
N SER A 198 -11.49 1.31 10.42
CA SER A 198 -12.30 1.89 9.34
C SER A 198 -13.67 1.25 9.33
N THR A 199 -14.65 2.05 8.98
CA THR A 199 -16.01 1.72 8.56
C THR A 199 -16.08 0.75 7.35
N GLY A 200 -14.97 0.11 6.95
CA GLY A 200 -14.86 -0.84 5.84
C GLY A 200 -14.85 -0.20 4.46
N TYR A 201 -14.92 1.13 4.35
CA TYR A 201 -15.04 1.84 3.08
C TYR A 201 -13.72 1.97 2.30
N LEU A 202 -12.55 1.94 2.96
CA LEU A 202 -11.26 1.99 2.28
C LEU A 202 -10.72 0.57 2.07
N GLN A 203 -10.87 0.08 0.85
CA GLN A 203 -10.41 -1.23 0.37
C GLN A 203 -9.49 -1.00 -0.84
N PRO A 204 -8.24 -0.55 -0.61
CA PRO A 204 -7.41 0.00 -1.68
C PRO A 204 -6.87 -1.06 -2.66
N PHE A 205 -7.02 -2.36 -2.36
CA PHE A 205 -6.45 -3.43 -3.16
C PHE A 205 -7.53 -4.21 -3.90
N TYR A 206 -7.23 -4.57 -5.14
CA TYR A 206 -8.04 -5.51 -5.89
C TYR A 206 -8.11 -6.85 -5.14
N ASN A 207 -9.31 -7.42 -5.05
CA ASN A 207 -9.53 -8.74 -4.49
C ASN A 207 -10.14 -9.64 -5.58
N PRO A 208 -9.45 -10.71 -6.02
CA PRO A 208 -9.95 -11.63 -7.04
C PRO A 208 -11.33 -12.22 -6.75
N ASP A 209 -11.68 -12.39 -5.47
CA ASP A 209 -12.96 -12.99 -5.05
C ASP A 209 -14.13 -12.00 -5.10
N ILE A 210 -13.85 -10.69 -5.04
CA ILE A 210 -14.87 -9.62 -5.03
C ILE A 210 -15.04 -9.03 -6.44
N GLY A 211 -13.95 -8.95 -7.20
CA GLY A 211 -13.91 -8.32 -8.52
C GLY A 211 -13.47 -6.86 -8.47
N GLU A 212 -13.63 -6.18 -9.60
CA GLU A 212 -13.16 -4.80 -9.78
C GLU A 212 -14.07 -3.81 -9.05
N SER A 213 -13.46 -2.83 -8.39
CA SER A 213 -14.17 -1.65 -7.89
C SER A 213 -13.36 -0.39 -8.17
N ALA A 214 -14.01 0.77 -8.17
CA ALA A 214 -13.32 2.02 -8.43
C ALA A 214 -12.20 2.26 -7.40
N PHE A 215 -11.09 2.85 -7.84
CA PHE A 215 -9.94 3.19 -6.99
C PHE A 215 -9.32 2.00 -6.23
N THR A 216 -9.37 0.78 -6.81
CA THR A 216 -8.56 -0.35 -6.36
C THR A 216 -7.29 -0.49 -7.18
N PHE A 217 -6.19 -0.84 -6.51
CA PHE A 217 -4.89 -1.09 -7.13
C PHE A 217 -4.57 -2.58 -7.09
N ARG A 218 -3.98 -3.12 -8.15
CA ARG A 218 -3.43 -4.49 -8.08
C ARG A 218 -2.21 -4.51 -7.17
N PRO A 219 -2.14 -5.36 -6.14
CA PRO A 219 -1.01 -5.35 -5.19
C PRO A 219 0.28 -5.95 -5.77
N ASP A 220 0.17 -6.69 -6.87
CA ASP A 220 1.23 -7.46 -7.53
C ASP A 220 1.62 -6.89 -8.91
N THR A 221 1.00 -5.79 -9.33
CA THR A 221 1.24 -5.16 -10.64
C THR A 221 1.32 -3.64 -10.50
N MET A 222 2.28 -3.00 -11.18
CA MET A 222 2.35 -1.55 -11.27
C MET A 222 1.31 -1.02 -12.26
N GLU A 223 0.72 0.13 -11.96
CA GLU A 223 -0.12 0.83 -12.92
C GLU A 223 0.75 1.51 -13.99
N GLN A 224 0.23 1.70 -15.20
CA GLN A 224 0.99 2.30 -16.31
C GLN A 224 1.57 3.68 -15.96
N GLU A 225 0.84 4.47 -15.17
CA GLU A 225 1.31 5.77 -14.71
C GLU A 225 2.43 5.66 -13.67
N GLU A 226 2.38 4.62 -12.81
CA GLU A 226 3.45 4.31 -11.85
C GLU A 226 4.72 3.89 -12.61
N GLU A 227 4.60 3.06 -13.65
CA GLU A 227 5.73 2.65 -14.50
C GLU A 227 6.37 3.84 -15.22
N ALA A 228 5.54 4.75 -15.76
CA ALA A 228 6.02 5.94 -16.44
C ALA A 228 6.73 6.91 -15.47
N TYR A 229 6.25 7.03 -14.23
CA TYR A 229 6.86 7.92 -13.22
C TYR A 229 8.11 7.30 -12.58
N PHE A 230 8.13 5.98 -12.38
CA PHE A 230 9.22 5.22 -11.77
C PHE A 230 9.81 4.16 -12.70
N PRO A 231 10.42 4.56 -13.85
CA PRO A 231 10.88 3.61 -14.86
C PRO A 231 11.98 2.66 -14.37
N HIS A 232 12.74 3.05 -13.34
CA HIS A 232 13.75 2.18 -12.74
C HIS A 232 13.13 0.99 -12.00
N PHE A 233 11.93 1.13 -11.43
CA PHE A 233 11.18 0.02 -10.82
C PHE A 233 10.44 -0.83 -11.85
N ALA A 234 10.14 -0.30 -13.03
CA ALA A 234 9.56 -1.06 -14.14
C ALA A 234 10.60 -1.88 -14.94
N SER A 235 11.90 -1.71 -14.65
CA SER A 235 12.98 -2.30 -15.46
C SER A 235 13.13 -3.82 -15.33
N THR A 236 12.86 -4.36 -14.14
CA THR A 236 12.91 -5.80 -13.86
C THR A 236 11.80 -6.18 -12.89
N ARG A 237 11.42 -7.46 -12.89
CA ARG A 237 10.41 -8.00 -11.96
C ARG A 237 10.79 -7.74 -10.51
N GLU A 238 12.05 -7.93 -10.17
CA GLU A 238 12.58 -7.74 -8.81
C GLU A 238 12.46 -6.28 -8.36
N ALA A 239 12.77 -5.33 -9.25
CA ALA A 239 12.61 -3.91 -8.98
C ALA A 239 11.13 -3.54 -8.81
N SER A 240 10.24 -4.12 -9.61
CA SER A 240 8.79 -3.86 -9.48
C SER A 240 8.26 -4.34 -8.13
N ILE A 241 8.73 -5.50 -7.64
CA ILE A 241 8.37 -6.00 -6.31
C ILE A 241 8.79 -5.02 -5.21
N ILE A 242 9.97 -4.38 -5.31
CA ILE A 242 10.41 -3.36 -4.34
C ILE A 242 9.42 -2.19 -4.31
N TYR A 243 9.03 -1.67 -5.47
CA TYR A 243 8.04 -0.60 -5.56
C TYR A 243 6.71 -1.01 -4.93
N LEU A 244 6.18 -2.17 -5.34
CA LEU A 244 4.89 -2.68 -4.87
C LEU A 244 4.89 -2.89 -3.35
N THR A 245 6.00 -3.40 -2.80
CA THR A 245 6.22 -3.55 -1.36
C THR A 245 5.96 -2.24 -0.61
N LEU A 246 6.57 -1.14 -1.09
CA LEU A 246 6.46 0.17 -0.47
C LEU A 246 5.11 0.83 -0.75
N ARG A 247 4.61 0.75 -1.98
CA ARG A 247 3.30 1.29 -2.37
C ARG A 247 2.17 0.64 -1.58
N ASN A 248 2.19 -0.69 -1.43
CA ASN A 248 1.19 -1.43 -0.66
C ASN A 248 1.24 -1.07 0.83
N LEU A 249 2.44 -0.90 1.40
CA LEU A 249 2.58 -0.42 2.78
C LEU A 249 1.92 0.96 2.95
N ILE A 250 2.22 1.90 2.06
CA ILE A 250 1.70 3.28 2.12
C ILE A 250 0.18 3.30 2.00
N LEU A 251 -0.38 2.57 1.02
CA LEU A 251 -1.83 2.45 0.85
C LEU A 251 -2.52 1.85 2.07
N ALA A 252 -1.94 0.81 2.67
CA ALA A 252 -2.50 0.17 3.86
C ALA A 252 -2.44 1.09 5.10
N LEU A 253 -1.36 1.84 5.28
CA LEU A 253 -1.23 2.82 6.36
C LEU A 253 -2.24 3.96 6.22
N TRP A 254 -2.53 4.39 4.99
CA TRP A 254 -3.57 5.40 4.73
C TRP A 254 -4.97 4.84 4.97
N ALA A 255 -5.28 3.65 4.44
CA ALA A 255 -6.59 3.02 4.58
C ALA A 255 -6.95 2.72 6.05
N SER A 256 -5.96 2.34 6.86
CA SER A 256 -6.10 2.09 8.30
C SER A 256 -6.10 3.35 9.16
N GLY A 257 -5.92 4.56 8.59
CA GLY A 257 -5.76 5.78 9.37
C GLY A 257 -5.78 7.06 8.54
N CYS A 258 -6.90 7.33 7.86
CA CYS A 258 -7.06 8.46 6.94
C CYS A 258 -7.39 9.81 7.60
N LYS A 259 -7.52 9.86 8.93
CA LYS A 259 -7.85 11.08 9.70
C LYS A 259 -6.66 12.00 9.94
N GLU A 260 -5.46 11.46 9.82
CA GLU A 260 -4.21 12.17 10.03
C GLU A 260 -3.37 12.15 8.76
N CYS A 261 -2.45 13.12 8.64
CA CYS A 261 -1.48 13.07 7.55
C CYS A 261 -0.58 11.85 7.71
N LEU A 262 -0.44 11.05 6.66
CA LEU A 262 0.55 10.01 6.55
C LEU A 262 1.91 10.66 6.26
N THR A 263 2.77 10.68 7.28
CA THR A 263 4.11 11.29 7.23
C THR A 263 5.17 10.28 6.79
N LYS A 264 6.30 10.79 6.30
CA LYS A 264 7.47 9.96 5.96
C LYS A 264 8.00 9.17 7.16
N ASP A 265 7.95 9.76 8.36
CA ASP A 265 8.39 9.09 9.59
C ASP A 265 7.47 7.92 9.92
N LYS A 266 6.14 8.08 9.82
CA LYS A 266 5.18 7.00 10.04
C LYS A 266 5.39 5.86 9.05
N VAL A 267 5.65 6.17 7.78
CA VAL A 267 5.99 5.14 6.77
C VAL A 267 7.31 4.46 7.12
N ALA A 268 8.37 5.22 7.42
CA ALA A 268 9.70 4.68 7.75
C ALA A 268 9.71 3.79 8.99
N ASP A 269 8.96 4.17 10.03
CA ASP A 269 8.82 3.37 11.26
C ASP A 269 8.13 2.02 10.96
N ASN A 270 7.29 1.92 9.92
CA ASN A 270 6.61 0.68 9.53
C ASN A 270 7.34 -0.13 8.43
N ILE A 271 8.49 0.32 7.93
CA ILE A 271 9.35 -0.48 7.05
C ILE A 271 10.18 -1.40 7.94
N ILE A 272 9.66 -2.60 8.22
CA ILE A 272 10.35 -3.59 9.05
C ILE A 272 10.91 -4.69 8.16
N THR A 273 12.22 -4.66 7.96
CA THR A 273 12.97 -5.70 7.24
C THR A 273 14.41 -5.76 7.74
N ARG A 274 15.05 -6.92 7.61
CA ARG A 274 16.44 -7.13 8.04
C ARG A 274 17.40 -6.67 6.95
N GLY A 275 18.62 -6.32 7.37
CA GLY A 275 19.72 -5.95 6.49
C GLY A 275 19.77 -4.46 6.13
N LEU A 276 20.87 -4.06 5.48
CA LEU A 276 21.15 -2.68 5.07
C LEU A 276 20.08 -2.12 4.14
N VAL A 277 19.36 -3.00 3.43
CA VAL A 277 18.30 -2.65 2.48
C VAL A 277 17.21 -1.75 3.07
N ARG A 278 16.98 -1.80 4.38
CA ARG A 278 16.03 -0.89 5.05
C ARG A 278 16.36 0.59 4.83
N ILE A 279 17.63 0.93 4.67
CA ILE A 279 18.12 2.31 4.49
C ILE A 279 17.62 2.90 3.16
N PRO A 280 17.96 2.33 1.98
CA PRO A 280 17.45 2.83 0.70
C PRO A 280 15.93 2.66 0.57
N LEU A 281 15.32 1.63 1.17
CA LEU A 281 13.85 1.50 1.15
C LEU A 281 13.14 2.69 1.79
N ILE A 282 13.66 3.24 2.89
CA ILE A 282 13.08 4.43 3.53
C ILE A 282 13.19 5.65 2.62
N GLN A 283 14.30 5.78 1.88
CA GLN A 283 14.49 6.87 0.93
C GLN A 283 13.50 6.76 -0.24
N GLU A 284 13.33 5.58 -0.81
CA GLU A 284 12.37 5.35 -1.89
C GLU A 284 10.92 5.47 -1.43
N ALA A 285 10.61 5.07 -0.20
CA ALA A 285 9.28 5.23 0.36
C ALA A 285 8.88 6.71 0.50
N GLU A 286 9.83 7.61 0.78
CA GLU A 286 9.57 9.06 0.79
C GLU A 286 9.18 9.57 -0.61
N ASN A 287 9.88 9.10 -1.65
CA ASN A 287 9.57 9.44 -3.05
C ASN A 287 8.18 8.92 -3.47
N ILE A 288 7.87 7.67 -3.13
CA ILE A 288 6.60 7.02 -3.45
C ILE A 288 5.45 7.70 -2.68
N LEU A 289 5.62 7.98 -1.38
CA LEU A 289 4.64 8.71 -0.57
C LEU A 289 4.34 10.08 -1.17
N ARG A 290 5.39 10.80 -1.61
CA ARG A 290 5.23 12.10 -2.27
C ARG A 290 4.43 11.98 -3.56
N TYR A 291 4.76 11.00 -4.42
CA TYR A 291 4.02 10.73 -5.65
C TYR A 291 2.54 10.45 -5.38
N LEU A 292 2.24 9.51 -4.48
CA LEU A 292 0.87 9.12 -4.14
C LEU A 292 0.08 10.29 -3.52
N SER A 293 0.75 11.14 -2.74
CA SER A 293 0.13 12.35 -2.19
C SER A 293 -0.20 13.36 -3.30
N ILE A 294 0.75 13.62 -4.22
CA ILE A 294 0.54 14.53 -5.36
C ILE A 294 -0.59 14.05 -6.27
N LYS A 295 -0.69 12.73 -6.48
CA LYS A 295 -1.79 12.10 -7.24
C LYS A 295 -3.14 12.11 -6.51
N GLY A 296 -3.18 12.50 -5.24
CA GLY A 296 -4.41 12.51 -4.44
C GLY A 296 -4.88 11.11 -4.05
N ILE A 297 -4.00 10.10 -4.11
CA ILE A 297 -4.30 8.72 -3.72
C ILE A 297 -4.27 8.60 -2.18
N VAL A 298 -3.26 9.20 -1.55
CA VAL A 298 -3.15 9.32 -0.08
C VAL A 298 -3.10 10.78 0.33
N ASN A 299 -3.24 11.07 1.63
CA ASN A 299 -3.20 12.44 2.17
C ASN A 299 -4.23 13.40 1.54
N HIS A 300 -5.29 12.86 0.94
CA HIS A 300 -6.36 13.64 0.32
C HIS A 300 -7.47 13.96 1.32
N GLY A 301 -8.53 14.62 0.85
CA GLY A 301 -9.65 15.05 1.69
C GLY A 301 -9.34 16.34 2.47
N ILE A 302 -9.59 16.37 3.78
CA ILE A 302 -9.41 17.58 4.62
C ILE A 302 -8.07 17.67 5.37
N ILE A 303 -7.09 16.83 5.04
CA ILE A 303 -5.74 16.85 5.66
C ILE A 303 -4.93 18.07 5.22
N ASP A 304 -4.63 19.02 6.10
CA ASP A 304 -3.98 20.28 5.69
C ASP A 304 -2.45 20.32 5.87
N ASN A 305 -1.85 19.41 6.65
CA ASN A 305 -0.41 19.43 7.02
C ASN A 305 0.44 18.42 6.21
N ILE A 306 0.56 18.60 4.90
CA ILE A 306 1.44 17.76 4.08
C ILE A 306 2.83 18.42 4.01
N GLU A 307 3.87 17.75 4.51
CA GLU A 307 5.25 18.27 4.54
C GLU A 307 5.87 18.51 3.15
N SER A 308 5.23 18.04 2.08
CA SER A 308 5.74 18.15 0.71
C SER A 308 5.32 19.47 0.07
N SER A 309 6.23 20.45 0.03
CA SER A 309 6.09 21.60 -0.87
C SER A 309 6.28 21.16 -2.33
N LEU A 310 5.37 21.57 -3.23
CA LEU A 310 5.60 21.50 -4.68
C LEU A 310 6.57 22.63 -5.07
N SER A 311 7.87 22.37 -4.91
CA SER A 311 9.01 23.18 -5.37
C SER A 311 9.22 24.55 -4.68
N ASP A 312 10.44 25.08 -4.78
CA ASP A 312 10.81 26.44 -4.36
C ASP A 312 10.28 27.54 -5.31
N GLN A 313 9.62 27.16 -6.41
CA GLN A 313 9.03 28.11 -7.35
C GLN A 313 7.63 28.50 -6.88
N LYS A 314 7.42 29.80 -6.66
CA LYS A 314 6.11 30.37 -6.31
C LYS A 314 5.15 30.26 -7.51
N LEU A 315 4.54 29.08 -7.70
CA LEU A 315 3.46 28.88 -8.65
C LEU A 315 2.18 29.55 -8.14
N SER A 316 1.47 30.24 -9.03
CA SER A 316 0.16 30.83 -8.75
C SER A 316 -0.89 30.37 -9.75
N VAL A 317 -2.03 29.91 -9.25
CA VAL A 317 -3.11 29.32 -10.06
C VAL A 317 -4.43 30.03 -9.77
N ILE A 318 -5.19 30.33 -10.83
CA ILE A 318 -6.58 30.78 -10.72
C ILE A 318 -7.49 29.60 -11.04
N VAL A 319 -8.43 29.30 -10.15
CA VAL A 319 -9.48 28.29 -10.35
C VAL A 319 -10.81 29.00 -10.57
N ILE A 320 -11.50 28.68 -11.67
CA ILE A 320 -12.80 29.26 -12.01
C ILE A 320 -13.90 28.30 -11.56
N GLY A 321 -14.76 28.77 -10.65
CA GLY A 321 -15.85 28.02 -10.02
C GLY A 321 -15.46 27.42 -8.67
N ALA A 322 -16.30 27.64 -7.66
CA ALA A 322 -16.18 27.10 -6.30
C ALA A 322 -17.19 25.97 -6.03
N GLY A 323 -17.42 25.12 -7.03
CA GLY A 323 -18.11 23.83 -6.86
C GLY A 323 -17.18 22.73 -6.34
N ALA A 324 -17.67 21.48 -6.26
CA ALA A 324 -16.89 20.35 -5.77
C ALA A 324 -15.52 20.17 -6.47
N SER A 325 -15.49 20.26 -7.81
CA SER A 325 -14.24 20.14 -8.59
C SER A 325 -13.26 21.29 -8.30
N GLY A 326 -13.73 22.53 -8.35
CA GLY A 326 -12.88 23.70 -8.15
C GLY A 326 -12.34 23.81 -6.72
N LEU A 327 -13.18 23.53 -5.72
CA LEU A 327 -12.75 23.51 -4.32
C LEU A 327 -11.78 22.34 -4.05
N SER A 328 -12.01 21.17 -4.65
CA SER A 328 -11.08 20.04 -4.54
C SER A 328 -9.72 20.39 -5.13
N ALA A 329 -9.68 20.92 -6.36
CA ALA A 329 -8.43 21.35 -7.01
C ALA A 329 -7.72 22.46 -6.22
N ALA A 330 -8.46 23.47 -5.76
CA ALA A 330 -7.89 24.58 -4.99
C ALA A 330 -7.30 24.09 -3.66
N ARG A 331 -8.03 23.22 -2.96
CA ARG A 331 -7.56 22.62 -1.71
C ARG A 331 -6.33 21.75 -1.95
N HIS A 332 -6.37 20.89 -2.97
CA HIS A 332 -5.24 20.03 -3.32
C HIS A 332 -3.99 20.85 -3.59
N LEU A 333 -4.04 21.80 -4.52
CA LEU A 333 -2.91 22.66 -4.87
C LEU A 333 -2.41 23.49 -3.68
N SER A 334 -3.32 24.07 -2.89
CA SER A 334 -2.96 24.89 -1.73
C SER A 334 -2.19 24.11 -0.67
N LYS A 335 -2.52 22.82 -0.46
CA LYS A 335 -1.80 21.95 0.50
C LYS A 335 -0.35 21.72 0.11
N PHE A 336 -0.04 21.81 -1.17
CA PHE A 336 1.32 21.69 -1.68
C PHE A 336 2.02 23.05 -1.81
N GLY A 337 1.51 24.11 -1.19
CA GLY A 337 2.15 25.44 -1.16
C GLY A 337 1.91 26.31 -2.40
N VAL A 338 1.06 25.87 -3.35
CA VAL A 338 0.72 26.67 -4.53
C VAL A 338 -0.20 27.82 -4.11
N LYS A 339 0.07 29.05 -4.58
CA LYS A 339 -0.82 30.20 -4.34
C LYS A 339 -2.07 30.07 -5.21
N VAL A 340 -3.21 29.74 -4.62
CA VAL A 340 -4.48 29.58 -5.36
C VAL A 340 -5.41 30.77 -5.14
N THR A 341 -6.03 31.27 -6.21
CA THR A 341 -7.17 32.20 -6.16
C THR A 341 -8.38 31.54 -6.80
N VAL A 342 -9.51 31.49 -6.10
CA VAL A 342 -10.76 30.90 -6.62
C VAL A 342 -11.72 32.01 -6.99
N LEU A 343 -12.25 31.99 -8.22
CA LEU A 343 -13.24 32.95 -8.72
C LEU A 343 -14.58 32.25 -8.92
N GLU A 344 -15.58 32.60 -8.13
CA GLU A 344 -16.94 32.05 -8.21
C GLU A 344 -17.91 33.12 -8.73
N ALA A 345 -18.79 32.73 -9.66
CA ALA A 345 -19.74 33.65 -10.28
C ALA A 345 -20.91 33.99 -9.35
N ARG A 346 -21.32 33.05 -8.48
CA ARG A 346 -22.41 33.23 -7.52
C ARG A 346 -21.92 33.89 -6.23
N ASN A 347 -22.86 34.37 -5.43
CA ASN A 347 -22.62 34.86 -4.07
C ASN A 347 -22.46 33.74 -3.02
N ARG A 348 -22.22 32.49 -3.45
CA ARG A 348 -22.04 31.33 -2.58
C ARG A 348 -21.15 30.28 -3.24
N ILE A 349 -20.48 29.49 -2.42
CA ILE A 349 -19.74 28.30 -2.87
C ILE A 349 -20.68 27.07 -3.01
N GLY A 350 -20.12 25.93 -3.39
CA GLY A 350 -20.79 24.63 -3.47
C GLY A 350 -21.38 24.30 -4.83
N GLY A 351 -21.72 25.32 -5.63
CA GLY A 351 -22.27 25.13 -6.98
C GLY A 351 -23.57 24.33 -6.96
N ARG A 352 -23.53 23.09 -7.50
CA ARG A 352 -24.65 22.13 -7.51
C ARG A 352 -24.85 21.38 -6.19
N VAL A 353 -23.91 21.51 -5.24
CA VAL A 353 -24.12 21.10 -3.85
C VAL A 353 -24.63 22.32 -3.09
N SER A 354 -25.82 22.22 -2.51
CA SER A 354 -26.48 23.32 -1.83
C SER A 354 -27.54 22.77 -0.90
N ASP A 355 -27.39 23.03 0.39
CA ASP A 355 -28.27 22.46 1.41
C ASP A 355 -29.23 23.52 1.95
N ASP A 356 -30.46 23.10 2.27
CA ASP A 356 -31.40 23.84 3.10
C ASP A 356 -31.33 23.33 4.53
N LEU A 357 -31.12 24.24 5.47
CA LEU A 357 -31.08 23.94 6.91
C LEU A 357 -32.31 24.50 7.65
N SER A 358 -33.25 25.15 6.95
CA SER A 358 -34.38 25.84 7.57
C SER A 358 -35.49 24.89 8.07
N LEU A 359 -35.50 23.63 7.62
CA LEU A 359 -36.56 22.66 7.87
C LEU A 359 -36.35 21.82 9.16
N GLY A 360 -35.38 22.20 10.01
CA GLY A 360 -35.00 21.42 11.21
C GLY A 360 -34.19 20.14 10.90
N CYS A 361 -33.97 19.84 9.62
CA CYS A 361 -33.04 18.85 9.12
C CYS A 361 -32.33 19.39 7.86
N CYS A 362 -31.21 18.77 7.48
CA CYS A 362 -30.48 19.13 6.27
C CYS A 362 -31.12 18.47 5.04
N VAL A 363 -31.61 19.28 4.10
CA VAL A 363 -32.19 18.82 2.84
C VAL A 363 -31.39 19.39 1.67
N GLY A 364 -30.78 18.51 0.88
CA GLY A 364 -30.02 18.90 -0.31
C GLY A 364 -30.95 19.40 -1.40
N LYS A 365 -30.75 20.64 -1.87
CA LYS A 365 -31.36 21.17 -3.11
C LYS A 365 -30.65 20.65 -4.36
N GLY A 366 -29.61 19.84 -4.17
CA GLY A 366 -28.79 19.23 -5.22
C GLY A 366 -28.29 17.86 -4.78
N ALA A 367 -26.99 17.62 -4.86
CA ALA A 367 -26.44 16.30 -4.50
C ALA A 367 -26.56 16.00 -3.00
N GLN A 368 -27.15 14.85 -2.66
CA GLN A 368 -27.25 14.35 -1.27
C GLN A 368 -27.09 12.81 -1.16
N ILE A 369 -27.07 12.09 -2.29
CA ILE A 369 -26.92 10.63 -2.33
C ILE A 369 -25.51 10.28 -2.76
N LEU A 370 -24.89 9.31 -2.08
CA LEU A 370 -23.61 8.73 -2.46
C LEU A 370 -23.83 7.38 -3.14
N THR A 371 -23.48 7.27 -4.42
CA THR A 371 -23.57 6.03 -5.20
C THR A 371 -22.27 5.26 -5.12
N GLY A 372 -22.24 4.19 -4.31
CA GLY A 372 -21.04 3.39 -4.05
C GLY A 372 -20.11 4.07 -3.04
N CYS A 373 -19.99 3.47 -1.86
CA CYS A 373 -19.20 4.04 -0.76
C CYS A 373 -17.77 3.50 -0.69
N ILE A 374 -17.50 2.34 -1.28
CA ILE A 374 -16.16 1.73 -1.26
C ILE A 374 -15.20 2.57 -2.11
N ASN A 375 -14.07 2.93 -1.51
CA ASN A 375 -13.01 3.80 -2.05
C ASN A 375 -13.47 5.16 -2.55
N ASN A 376 -14.68 5.59 -2.18
CA ASN A 376 -15.21 6.87 -2.62
C ASN A 376 -14.54 8.01 -1.82
N PRO A 377 -13.98 9.05 -2.48
CA PRO A 377 -13.37 10.18 -1.79
C PRO A 377 -14.31 10.89 -0.80
N ILE A 378 -15.62 10.85 -1.04
CA ILE A 378 -16.61 11.41 -0.11
C ILE A 378 -16.72 10.55 1.15
N SER A 379 -16.60 9.22 1.06
CA SER A 379 -16.55 8.35 2.24
C SER A 379 -15.34 8.66 3.11
N VAL A 380 -14.20 8.99 2.50
CA VAL A 380 -12.99 9.44 3.23
C VAL A 380 -13.25 10.75 3.95
N LEU A 381 -13.91 11.72 3.31
CA LEU A 381 -14.30 12.98 3.95
C LEU A 381 -15.26 12.74 5.13
N CYS A 382 -16.24 11.85 4.97
CA CYS A 382 -17.14 11.47 6.05
C CYS A 382 -16.38 10.88 7.23
N GLU A 383 -15.45 9.95 6.98
CA GLU A 383 -14.62 9.33 8.03
C GLU A 383 -13.74 10.38 8.74
N GLN A 384 -13.10 11.27 7.97
CA GLN A 384 -12.26 12.36 8.49
C GLN A 384 -13.05 13.35 9.35
N LEU A 385 -14.31 13.62 9.00
CA LEU A 385 -15.21 14.51 9.74
C LEU A 385 -15.99 13.79 10.86
N GLY A 386 -15.89 12.47 10.96
CA GLY A 386 -16.71 11.66 11.88
C GLY A 386 -18.20 11.67 11.55
N LEU A 387 -18.56 11.85 10.28
CA LEU A 387 -19.95 11.85 9.81
C LEU A 387 -20.42 10.44 9.48
N SER A 388 -21.59 10.08 9.99
CA SER A 388 -22.27 8.82 9.65
C SER A 388 -23.06 8.95 8.36
N MET A 389 -23.03 7.93 7.52
CA MET A 389 -23.89 7.81 6.33
C MET A 389 -25.02 6.82 6.60
N LYS A 390 -26.23 7.14 6.13
CA LYS A 390 -27.39 6.23 6.22
C LYS A 390 -27.49 5.40 4.94
N HIS A 391 -27.45 4.08 5.09
CA HIS A 391 -27.70 3.17 3.98
C HIS A 391 -29.15 3.29 3.49
N ILE A 392 -29.32 3.46 2.18
CA ILE A 392 -30.63 3.45 1.53
C ILE A 392 -30.91 2.00 1.14
N SER A 393 -31.96 1.40 1.71
CA SER A 393 -32.38 0.05 1.34
C SER A 393 -32.89 0.01 -0.10
N GLY A 394 -32.73 -1.14 -0.77
CA GLY A 394 -33.29 -1.36 -2.11
C GLY A 394 -34.82 -1.50 -2.16
N HIS A 395 -35.51 -1.49 -1.01
CA HIS A 395 -36.97 -1.53 -0.97
C HIS A 395 -37.57 -0.18 -1.37
N CYS A 396 -38.35 -0.17 -2.45
CA CYS A 396 -39.02 1.00 -2.99
C CYS A 396 -40.37 0.59 -3.60
N ASP A 397 -41.47 0.80 -2.87
CA ASP A 397 -42.80 0.45 -3.36
C ASP A 397 -43.23 1.37 -4.51
N LEU A 398 -43.78 0.78 -5.57
CA LEU A 398 -44.44 1.52 -6.65
C LEU A 398 -45.90 1.78 -6.25
N LEU A 399 -46.27 3.05 -6.14
CA LEU A 399 -47.62 3.47 -5.82
C LEU A 399 -48.34 3.99 -7.07
N ASP A 400 -49.58 3.57 -7.26
CA ASP A 400 -50.45 4.14 -8.29
C ASP A 400 -50.98 5.54 -7.90
N ASN A 401 -51.75 6.16 -8.79
CA ASN A 401 -52.35 7.47 -8.55
C ASN A 401 -53.43 7.51 -7.46
N LYS A 402 -53.84 6.35 -6.92
CA LYS A 402 -54.76 6.20 -5.78
C LYS A 402 -54.00 5.88 -4.49
N GLY A 403 -52.67 5.78 -4.53
CA GLY A 403 -51.82 5.42 -3.40
C GLY A 403 -51.83 3.94 -3.07
N GLN A 404 -52.29 3.07 -3.98
CA GLN A 404 -52.24 1.62 -3.82
C GLN A 404 -50.88 1.10 -4.29
N ALA A 405 -50.28 0.19 -3.52
CA ALA A 405 -49.05 -0.47 -3.91
C ALA A 405 -49.31 -1.46 -5.06
N ALA A 406 -48.42 -1.46 -6.05
CA ALA A 406 -48.43 -2.46 -7.11
C ALA A 406 -48.22 -3.87 -6.54
N ASP A 407 -48.84 -4.87 -7.19
CA ASP A 407 -48.61 -6.27 -6.82
C ASP A 407 -47.15 -6.65 -7.09
N ILE A 408 -46.50 -7.27 -6.10
CA ILE A 408 -45.07 -7.64 -6.16
C ILE A 408 -44.78 -8.58 -7.34
N SER A 409 -45.73 -9.42 -7.74
CA SER A 409 -45.54 -10.32 -8.88
C SER A 409 -45.60 -9.56 -10.22
N VAL A 410 -46.39 -8.49 -10.30
CA VAL A 410 -46.46 -7.62 -11.48
C VAL A 410 -45.19 -6.77 -11.57
N ASP A 411 -44.78 -6.14 -10.48
CA ASP A 411 -43.55 -5.34 -10.39
C ASP A 411 -42.33 -6.13 -10.91
N LYS A 412 -42.10 -7.33 -10.36
CA LYS A 412 -41.01 -8.22 -10.79
C LYS A 412 -41.06 -8.60 -12.26
N LYS A 413 -42.25 -8.80 -12.84
CA LYS A 413 -42.39 -9.15 -14.27
C LYS A 413 -42.04 -7.97 -15.17
N VAL A 414 -42.50 -6.78 -14.81
CA VAL A 414 -42.22 -5.55 -15.57
C VAL A 414 -40.75 -5.18 -15.46
N GLU A 415 -40.16 -5.27 -14.26
CA GLU A 415 -38.72 -5.07 -14.05
C GLU A 415 -37.88 -6.05 -14.89
N PHE A 416 -38.25 -7.34 -14.90
CA PHE A 416 -37.56 -8.34 -15.70
C PHE A 416 -37.63 -8.02 -17.21
N HIS A 417 -38.81 -7.66 -17.70
CA HIS A 417 -39.01 -7.28 -19.11
C HIS A 417 -38.20 -6.03 -19.48
N PHE A 418 -38.24 -5.00 -18.65
CA PHE A 418 -37.47 -3.76 -18.85
C PHE A 418 -35.97 -4.06 -18.96
N ASN A 419 -35.40 -4.83 -18.04
CA ASN A 419 -33.99 -5.19 -18.08
C ASN A 419 -33.66 -6.11 -19.28
N SER A 420 -34.56 -7.00 -19.68
CA SER A 420 -34.38 -7.85 -20.87
C SER A 420 -34.29 -7.03 -22.16
N ILE A 421 -35.08 -5.96 -22.27
CA ILE A 421 -34.96 -5.01 -23.39
C ILE A 421 -33.58 -4.32 -23.36
N LEU A 422 -33.13 -3.87 -22.19
CA LEU A 422 -31.81 -3.25 -22.06
C LEU A 422 -30.67 -4.20 -22.44
N ASP A 423 -30.78 -5.49 -22.11
CA ASP A 423 -29.83 -6.52 -22.53
C ASP A 423 -29.82 -6.70 -24.05
N ALA A 424 -30.99 -6.75 -24.68
CA ALA A 424 -31.11 -6.83 -26.14
C ALA A 424 -30.52 -5.58 -26.83
N ILE A 425 -30.71 -4.40 -26.26
CA ILE A 425 -30.11 -3.14 -26.74
C ILE A 425 -28.58 -3.17 -26.56
N ALA A 426 -28.10 -3.67 -25.42
CA ALA A 426 -26.68 -3.80 -25.13
C ALA A 426 -25.97 -4.78 -26.10
N GLU A 427 -26.67 -5.81 -26.57
CA GLU A 427 -26.19 -6.69 -27.63
C GLU A 427 -26.26 -6.01 -29.00
N TRP A 428 -27.40 -5.40 -29.34
CA TRP A 428 -27.61 -4.73 -30.62
C TRP A 428 -26.57 -3.65 -30.91
N ARG A 429 -26.13 -2.89 -29.90
CA ARG A 429 -25.13 -1.83 -30.07
C ARG A 429 -23.73 -2.33 -30.39
N LYS A 430 -23.43 -3.62 -30.16
CA LYS A 430 -22.10 -4.18 -30.43
C LYS A 430 -21.80 -4.11 -31.93
N GLY A 431 -20.71 -3.44 -32.29
CA GLY A 431 -20.29 -3.27 -33.69
C GLY A 431 -21.10 -2.24 -34.47
N LYS A 432 -21.98 -1.46 -33.83
CA LYS A 432 -22.67 -0.33 -34.46
C LYS A 432 -21.78 0.91 -34.43
N THR A 433 -21.81 1.67 -35.52
CA THR A 433 -21.10 2.94 -35.68
C THR A 433 -22.01 4.17 -35.57
N GLU A 434 -23.31 3.98 -35.76
CA GLU A 434 -24.32 5.03 -35.66
C GLU A 434 -25.06 4.92 -34.33
N ASP A 435 -25.33 6.08 -33.73
CA ASP A 435 -26.02 6.19 -32.45
C ASP A 435 -27.51 6.50 -32.66
N MET A 436 -28.34 6.13 -31.68
CA MET A 436 -29.79 6.33 -31.70
C MET A 436 -30.26 6.67 -30.28
N PRO A 437 -31.29 7.53 -30.11
CA PRO A 437 -31.88 7.76 -28.80
C PRO A 437 -32.30 6.45 -28.12
N LEU A 438 -31.92 6.31 -26.85
CA LEU A 438 -32.23 5.10 -26.07
C LEU A 438 -33.73 4.84 -25.97
N GLU A 439 -34.53 5.90 -25.84
CA GLU A 439 -35.99 5.81 -25.79
C GLU A 439 -36.56 5.18 -27.06
N ASP A 440 -36.19 5.69 -28.23
CA ASP A 440 -36.64 5.18 -29.53
C ASP A 440 -36.32 3.69 -29.65
N ARG A 441 -35.12 3.28 -29.22
CA ARG A 441 -34.69 1.88 -29.31
C ARG A 441 -35.44 0.98 -28.32
N ILE A 442 -35.72 1.46 -27.11
CA ILE A 442 -36.56 0.73 -26.13
C ILE A 442 -37.96 0.52 -26.70
N GLN A 443 -38.57 1.56 -27.27
CA GLN A 443 -39.91 1.47 -27.85
C GLN A 443 -39.95 0.51 -29.04
N GLU A 444 -38.97 0.57 -29.93
CA GLU A 444 -38.86 -0.33 -31.09
C GLU A 444 -38.69 -1.79 -30.64
N MET A 445 -37.77 -2.06 -29.70
CA MET A 445 -37.53 -3.39 -29.15
C MET A 445 -38.76 -3.94 -28.42
N HIS A 446 -39.44 -3.10 -27.66
CA HIS A 446 -40.67 -3.50 -27.00
C HIS A 446 -41.76 -3.86 -28.01
N LYS A 447 -41.91 -3.07 -29.07
CA LYS A 447 -42.88 -3.34 -30.15
C LYS A 447 -42.58 -4.66 -30.87
N ILE A 448 -41.32 -4.90 -31.23
CA ILE A 448 -40.88 -6.17 -31.84
C ILE A 448 -41.21 -7.34 -30.91
N PHE A 449 -40.90 -7.22 -29.61
CA PHE A 449 -41.22 -8.27 -28.64
C PHE A 449 -42.73 -8.60 -28.58
N LEU A 450 -43.60 -7.58 -28.61
CA LEU A 450 -45.05 -7.77 -28.63
C LEU A 450 -45.50 -8.47 -29.92
N GLU A 451 -44.96 -8.04 -31.07
CA GLU A 451 -45.26 -8.64 -32.38
C GLU A 451 -44.79 -10.10 -32.48
N GLU A 452 -43.66 -10.46 -31.87
CA GLU A 452 -43.14 -11.84 -31.92
C GLU A 452 -43.81 -12.78 -30.93
N THR A 453 -44.13 -12.31 -29.72
CA THR A 453 -44.63 -13.17 -28.64
C THR A 453 -46.15 -13.22 -28.56
N GLN A 454 -46.85 -12.23 -29.12
CA GLN A 454 -48.30 -12.07 -28.99
C GLN A 454 -48.78 -11.99 -27.52
N ILE A 455 -47.88 -11.62 -26.60
CA ILE A 455 -48.20 -11.39 -25.19
C ILE A 455 -48.86 -10.02 -25.05
N GLU A 456 -49.91 -9.95 -24.22
CA GLU A 456 -50.56 -8.70 -23.83
C GLU A 456 -50.18 -8.32 -22.39
N PHE A 457 -49.79 -7.06 -22.19
CA PHE A 457 -49.62 -6.47 -20.86
C PHE A 457 -50.94 -5.83 -20.42
N SER A 458 -51.30 -5.93 -19.15
CA SER A 458 -52.47 -5.23 -18.59
C SER A 458 -52.26 -3.72 -18.65
N GLU A 459 -53.34 -2.96 -18.89
CA GLU A 459 -53.36 -1.49 -18.85
C GLU A 459 -52.97 -0.91 -17.49
#